data_AF-A0A2V2N6N9-F1
#
_entry.id   AF-A0A2V2N6N9-F1
#
_cell.length_a   1.000
_cell.length_b   1.000
_cell.length_c   1.000
_cell.angle_alpha   90.00
_cell.angle_beta   90.00
_cell.angle_gamma   90.00
#
_symmetry.space_group_name_H-M   'P 1'
#
loop_
_entity.id
_entity.type
_entity.pdbx_description
1 polymer ?
#
loop_
_entity_poly.entity_id
_entity_poly.type
_entity_poly.pdbx_seq_one_letter_code
_entity_poly.pdbx_strand_id
1 'polypeptide(L)'
;MSISLFSFNSPKKISMPTLNDHRSDFHYLFSLSEKYRDFSGHIVFTFDHCSFIRHNAVAILGGLVTHIKRNGGRVELNIPSMQENVHANLAQNGFLSFCGYDEPKWQGNAISIQHFEGTNQDAIIHYLNEEWLRRSWLSISPRLLDEIVGAVWEIFTNAFEHSETPHGIFACGQKYPSLNELNLTLGGCPRTTLTQKS
;
A
#
# COMPACT_ATOMS: atom_id res chain seq x y z
N MET A 1 43.31 -16.82 -6.34
CA MET A 1 42.28 -15.86 -6.77
C MET A 1 40.94 -16.57 -6.64
N SER A 2 40.29 -16.50 -5.47
CA SER A 2 39.00 -17.16 -5.25
C SER A 2 37.90 -16.30 -5.85
N ILE A 3 37.27 -16.80 -6.91
CA ILE A 3 36.01 -16.26 -7.40
C ILE A 3 34.95 -16.65 -6.36
N SER A 4 34.48 -15.67 -5.60
CA SER A 4 33.27 -15.80 -4.79
C SER A 4 32.11 -16.09 -5.73
N LEU A 5 31.68 -17.35 -5.77
CA LEU A 5 30.39 -17.73 -6.35
C LEU A 5 29.30 -17.01 -5.54
N PHE A 6 28.81 -15.88 -6.07
CA PHE A 6 27.56 -15.32 -5.62
C PHE A 6 26.48 -16.39 -5.83
N SER A 7 26.05 -17.04 -4.74
CA SER A 7 24.91 -17.93 -4.76
C SER A 7 23.69 -17.09 -5.10
N PHE A 8 23.28 -17.06 -6.36
CA PHE A 8 22.01 -16.48 -6.78
C PHE A 8 20.90 -17.36 -6.20
N ASN A 9 20.45 -17.05 -4.99
CA ASN A 9 19.24 -17.66 -4.44
C ASN A 9 18.09 -17.43 -5.42
N SER A 10 17.44 -18.52 -5.85
CA SER A 10 16.30 -18.42 -6.76
C SER A 10 15.20 -17.55 -6.17
N PRO A 11 14.47 -16.77 -6.99
CA PRO A 11 13.42 -15.89 -6.49
C PRO A 11 12.35 -16.69 -5.75
N LYS A 12 11.93 -16.18 -4.59
CA LYS A 12 10.79 -16.70 -3.86
C LYS A 12 9.51 -16.23 -4.54
N LYS A 13 8.84 -17.14 -5.24
CA LYS A 13 7.53 -16.87 -5.83
C LYS A 13 6.43 -16.92 -4.77
N ILE A 14 5.56 -15.93 -4.76
CA ILE A 14 4.41 -15.82 -3.85
C ILE A 14 3.17 -15.57 -4.69
N SER A 15 2.22 -16.50 -4.63
CA SER A 15 0.94 -16.36 -5.33
C SER A 15 0.02 -15.46 -4.51
N MET A 16 -0.38 -14.34 -5.09
CA MET A 16 -1.29 -13.38 -4.49
C MET A 16 -2.74 -13.85 -4.67
N PRO A 17 -3.51 -14.01 -3.58
CA PRO A 17 -4.94 -14.25 -3.69
C PRO A 17 -5.68 -12.96 -4.05
N THR A 18 -6.97 -13.07 -4.34
CA THR A 18 -7.88 -11.92 -4.30
C THR A 18 -7.94 -11.37 -2.88
N LEU A 19 -7.72 -10.06 -2.72
CA LEU A 19 -7.73 -9.36 -1.44
C LEU A 19 -8.82 -8.29 -1.47
N ASN A 20 -9.98 -8.57 -0.88
CA ASN A 20 -11.20 -7.80 -1.04
C ASN A 20 -11.88 -7.42 0.29
N ASP A 21 -11.08 -7.07 1.30
CA ASP A 21 -11.51 -6.57 2.62
C ASP A 21 -12.13 -7.61 3.56
N HIS A 22 -12.00 -8.90 3.26
CA HIS A 22 -12.43 -9.93 4.20
C HIS A 22 -11.44 -10.03 5.37
N ARG A 23 -11.93 -10.43 6.55
CA ARG A 23 -11.06 -10.64 7.73
C ARG A 23 -9.89 -11.60 7.42
N SER A 24 -10.13 -12.63 6.60
CA SER A 24 -9.10 -13.56 6.12
C SER A 24 -7.98 -12.87 5.34
N ASP A 25 -8.29 -11.80 4.62
CA ASP A 25 -7.36 -11.10 3.75
C ASP A 25 -6.34 -10.32 4.60
N PHE A 26 -6.81 -9.69 5.68
CA PHE A 26 -5.93 -9.08 6.68
C PHE A 26 -5.07 -10.12 7.39
N HIS A 27 -5.63 -11.27 7.76
CA HIS A 27 -4.83 -12.36 8.35
C HIS A 27 -3.74 -12.86 7.39
N TYR A 28 -4.06 -13.00 6.10
CA TYR A 28 -3.09 -13.35 5.07
C TYR A 28 -2.00 -12.28 4.96
N LEU A 29 -2.37 -11.00 4.82
CA LEU A 29 -1.44 -9.88 4.68
C LEU A 29 -0.51 -9.75 5.88
N PHE A 30 -1.03 -9.83 7.10
CA PHE A 30 -0.19 -9.79 8.29
C PHE A 30 0.72 -11.00 8.38
N SER A 31 0.22 -12.22 8.13
CA SER A 31 1.07 -13.42 8.12
C SER A 31 2.17 -13.35 7.06
N LEU A 32 1.87 -12.74 5.91
CA LEU A 32 2.83 -12.49 4.85
C LEU A 32 3.92 -11.51 5.31
N SER A 33 3.53 -10.38 5.91
CA SER A 33 4.46 -9.39 6.45
C SER A 33 5.35 -9.96 7.55
N GLU A 34 4.78 -10.74 8.48
CA GLU A 34 5.53 -11.43 9.54
C GLU A 34 6.57 -12.39 8.96
N LYS A 35 6.15 -13.20 7.98
CA LYS A 35 7.00 -14.24 7.36
C LYS A 35 8.18 -13.67 6.58
N TYR A 36 8.02 -12.48 5.99
CA TYR A 36 9.03 -11.85 5.13
C TYR A 36 9.64 -10.59 5.72
N ARG A 37 9.47 -10.35 7.02
CA ARG A 37 10.06 -9.21 7.73
C ARG A 37 11.57 -9.14 7.50
N ASP A 38 12.30 -10.14 7.93
CA ASP A 38 13.76 -10.13 7.88
C ASP A 38 14.32 -10.66 6.53
N PHE A 39 13.48 -10.69 5.48
CA PHE A 39 13.87 -11.24 4.19
C PHE A 39 14.63 -10.21 3.34
N SER A 40 15.87 -10.54 2.97
CA SER A 40 16.76 -9.71 2.14
C SER A 40 17.02 -10.30 0.74
N GLY A 41 16.23 -11.29 0.31
CA GLY A 41 16.36 -11.92 -1.00
C GLY A 41 15.46 -11.31 -2.09
N HIS A 42 15.23 -12.05 -3.16
CA HIS A 42 14.34 -11.67 -4.27
C HIS A 42 12.97 -12.33 -4.12
N ILE A 43 11.91 -11.54 -4.04
CA ILE A 43 10.50 -11.96 -4.07
C ILE A 43 9.89 -11.63 -5.43
N VAL A 44 9.11 -12.57 -5.98
CA VAL A 44 8.27 -12.33 -7.15
C VAL A 44 6.82 -12.62 -6.77
N PHE A 45 5.97 -11.59 -6.79
CA PHE A 45 4.52 -11.76 -6.63
C PHE A 45 3.91 -12.21 -7.96
N THR A 46 3.12 -13.28 -7.93
CA THR A 46 2.33 -13.75 -9.08
C THR A 46 0.85 -13.63 -8.80
N PHE A 47 0.03 -13.45 -9.84
CA PHE A 47 -1.37 -13.05 -9.75
C PHE A 47 -2.31 -14.02 -10.47
N ASP A 48 -1.84 -15.25 -10.74
CA ASP A 48 -2.53 -16.26 -11.56
C ASP A 48 -3.95 -16.59 -11.07
N HIS A 49 -4.20 -16.44 -9.76
CA HIS A 49 -5.49 -16.67 -9.11
C HIS A 49 -6.06 -15.42 -8.43
N CYS A 50 -5.48 -14.25 -8.72
CA CYS A 50 -5.98 -12.98 -8.22
C CYS A 50 -6.95 -12.38 -9.23
N SER A 51 -8.13 -11.98 -8.74
CA SER A 51 -9.13 -11.27 -9.53
C SER A 51 -9.28 -9.81 -9.09
N PHE A 52 -8.79 -9.41 -7.92
CA PHE A 52 -8.88 -8.03 -7.42
C PHE A 52 -7.99 -7.80 -6.19
N ILE A 53 -7.45 -6.58 -6.04
CA ILE A 53 -6.76 -6.14 -4.83
C ILE A 53 -7.31 -4.79 -4.41
N ARG A 54 -7.93 -4.73 -3.23
CA ARG A 54 -8.54 -3.53 -2.70
C ARG A 54 -7.49 -2.53 -2.18
N HIS A 55 -7.83 -1.23 -2.19
CA HIS A 55 -6.98 -0.12 -1.75
C HIS A 55 -6.33 -0.32 -0.36
N ASN A 56 -7.02 -0.96 0.59
CA ASN A 56 -6.45 -1.26 1.90
C ASN A 56 -5.33 -2.30 1.85
N ALA A 57 -5.50 -3.35 1.03
CA ALA A 57 -4.45 -4.32 0.78
C ALA A 57 -3.24 -3.68 0.07
N VAL A 58 -3.48 -2.76 -0.86
CA VAL A 58 -2.42 -1.99 -1.54
C VAL A 58 -1.58 -1.19 -0.56
N ALA A 59 -2.20 -0.49 0.40
CA ALA A 59 -1.47 0.25 1.43
C ALA A 59 -0.57 -0.68 2.28
N ILE A 60 -1.09 -1.83 2.73
CA ILE A 60 -0.32 -2.80 3.52
C ILE A 60 0.82 -3.42 2.70
N LEU A 61 0.57 -3.79 1.44
CA LEU A 61 1.58 -4.31 0.54
C LEU A 61 2.66 -3.27 0.24
N GLY A 62 2.31 -1.99 0.13
CA GLY A 62 3.27 -0.88 0.02
C GLY A 62 4.27 -0.89 1.17
N GLY A 63 3.77 -1.04 2.40
CA GLY A 63 4.60 -1.18 3.60
C GLY A 63 5.55 -2.38 3.54
N LEU A 64 5.05 -3.56 3.16
CA LEU A 64 5.87 -4.76 3.03
C LEU A 64 6.95 -4.61 1.94
N VAL A 65 6.59 -4.08 0.78
CA VAL A 65 7.52 -3.85 -0.33
C VAL A 65 8.63 -2.89 0.08
N THR A 66 8.29 -1.78 0.74
CA THR A 66 9.27 -0.83 1.26
C THR A 66 10.18 -1.46 2.30
N HIS A 67 9.63 -2.25 3.23
CA HIS A 67 10.42 -2.94 4.25
C HIS A 67 11.46 -3.88 3.64
N ILE A 68 11.03 -4.76 2.71
CA ILE A 68 11.93 -5.69 2.03
C ILE A 68 13.02 -4.95 1.26
N LYS A 69 12.65 -3.90 0.51
CA LYS A 69 13.62 -3.07 -0.24
C LYS A 69 14.64 -2.40 0.68
N ARG A 70 14.20 -1.86 1.82
CA ARG A 70 15.08 -1.24 2.84
C ARG A 70 16.00 -2.26 3.52
N ASN A 71 15.58 -3.52 3.63
CA ASN A 71 16.41 -4.63 4.10
C ASN A 71 17.37 -5.20 3.04
N GLY A 72 17.50 -4.52 1.89
CA GLY A 72 18.38 -4.93 0.78
C GLY A 72 17.79 -6.02 -0.13
N GLY A 73 16.53 -6.40 0.10
CA GLY A 73 15.79 -7.32 -0.77
C GLY A 73 15.28 -6.65 -2.04
N ARG A 74 14.80 -7.49 -2.95
CA ARG A 74 14.17 -7.06 -4.22
C ARG A 74 12.76 -7.62 -4.28
N VAL A 75 11.79 -6.78 -4.67
CA VAL A 75 10.43 -7.21 -4.99
C VAL A 75 10.16 -6.94 -6.46
N GLU A 76 9.55 -7.92 -7.12
CA GLU A 76 9.11 -7.86 -8.51
C GLU A 76 7.66 -8.35 -8.61
N LEU A 77 6.89 -7.73 -9.51
CA LEU A 77 5.55 -8.14 -9.88
C LEU A 77 5.62 -8.88 -11.20
N ASN A 78 5.11 -10.12 -11.24
CA ASN A 78 5.01 -10.88 -12.49
C ASN A 78 3.82 -10.37 -13.31
N ILE A 79 4.03 -9.30 -14.09
CA ILE A 79 2.98 -8.65 -14.91
C ILE A 79 2.26 -9.65 -15.83
N PRO A 80 2.93 -10.58 -16.54
CA PRO A 80 2.25 -11.59 -17.35
C PRO A 80 1.26 -12.49 -16.61
N SER A 81 1.35 -12.61 -15.28
CA SER A 81 0.39 -13.39 -14.48
C SER A 81 -0.86 -12.60 -14.05
N MET A 82 -0.92 -11.30 -14.34
CA MET A 82 -2.06 -10.47 -13.97
C MET A 82 -3.17 -10.58 -15.01
N GLN A 83 -4.40 -10.77 -14.54
CA GLN A 83 -5.58 -10.51 -15.35
C GLN A 83 -5.68 -9.01 -15.66
N GLU A 84 -6.28 -8.64 -16.80
CA GLU A 84 -6.36 -7.25 -17.28
C GLU A 84 -6.99 -6.32 -16.23
N ASN A 85 -8.02 -6.78 -15.53
CA ASN A 85 -8.70 -6.00 -14.49
C ASN A 85 -7.82 -5.79 -13.24
N VAL A 86 -6.95 -6.75 -12.88
CA VAL A 86 -5.99 -6.62 -11.78
C VAL A 86 -4.89 -5.65 -12.17
N HIS A 87 -4.34 -5.77 -13.39
CA HIS A 87 -3.35 -4.83 -13.90
C HIS A 87 -3.92 -3.40 -13.90
N ALA A 88 -5.10 -3.19 -14.50
CA ALA A 88 -5.75 -1.88 -14.55
C ALA A 88 -6.01 -1.32 -13.14
N ASN A 89 -6.45 -2.17 -12.20
CA ASN A 89 -6.67 -1.74 -10.82
C ASN A 89 -5.37 -1.29 -10.13
N LEU A 90 -4.29 -2.07 -10.21
CA LEU A 90 -2.99 -1.74 -9.62
C LEU A 90 -2.28 -0.58 -10.32
N ALA A 91 -2.52 -0.37 -11.61
CA ALA A 91 -2.05 0.80 -12.35
C ALA A 91 -2.79 2.06 -11.86
N GLN A 92 -4.13 2.02 -11.80
CA GLN A 92 -4.95 3.16 -11.40
C GLN A 92 -4.72 3.61 -9.96
N ASN A 93 -4.49 2.68 -9.03
CA ASN A 93 -4.15 3.02 -7.65
C ASN A 93 -2.66 3.36 -7.46
N GLY A 94 -1.85 3.36 -8.53
CA GLY A 94 -0.45 3.75 -8.49
C GLY A 94 0.52 2.71 -7.93
N PHE A 95 0.06 1.51 -7.55
CA PHE A 95 0.91 0.48 -6.97
C PHE A 95 1.96 -0.06 -7.94
N LEU A 96 1.65 -0.16 -9.24
CA LEU A 96 2.64 -0.54 -10.26
C LEU A 96 3.77 0.49 -10.34
N SER A 97 3.45 1.78 -10.44
CA SER A 97 4.43 2.87 -10.42
C SER A 97 5.24 2.91 -9.13
N PHE A 98 4.59 2.71 -7.98
CA PHE A 98 5.26 2.58 -6.69
C PHE A 98 6.26 1.41 -6.65
N CYS A 99 5.96 0.32 -7.36
CA CYS A 99 6.87 -0.82 -7.49
C CYS A 99 7.99 -0.60 -8.53
N GLY A 100 7.93 0.48 -9.32
CA GLY A 100 8.95 0.86 -10.31
C GLY A 100 8.58 0.55 -11.77
N TYR A 101 7.32 0.25 -12.07
CA TYR A 101 6.83 0.03 -13.43
C TYR A 101 6.33 1.35 -14.04
N ASP A 102 6.71 1.63 -15.28
CA ASP A 102 6.25 2.82 -16.01
C ASP A 102 4.85 2.58 -16.57
N GLU A 103 3.83 3.02 -15.83
CA GLU A 103 2.42 2.84 -16.17
C GLU A 103 1.73 4.20 -16.14
N PRO A 104 0.91 4.52 -17.16
CA PRO A 104 0.22 5.79 -17.21
C PRO A 104 -0.76 5.92 -16.05
N LYS A 105 -0.68 7.02 -15.31
CA LYS A 105 -1.68 7.38 -14.31
C LYS A 105 -3.00 7.72 -15.01
N TRP A 106 -3.88 6.75 -15.16
CA TRP A 106 -5.24 7.01 -15.63
C TRP A 106 -6.16 7.36 -14.44
N GLN A 107 -6.90 8.46 -14.60
CA GLN A 107 -8.02 8.89 -13.74
C GLN A 107 -9.16 7.83 -13.72
N GLY A 108 -9.07 6.87 -12.80
CA GLY A 108 -10.16 5.97 -12.42
C GLY A 108 -10.78 6.35 -11.08
N ASN A 109 -11.51 5.42 -10.46
CA ASN A 109 -12.09 5.61 -9.12
C ASN A 109 -11.08 5.43 -7.96
N ALA A 110 -9.82 5.13 -8.28
CA ALA A 110 -8.76 4.96 -7.29
C ALA A 110 -8.09 6.28 -6.91
N ILE A 111 -7.66 6.35 -5.66
CA ILE A 111 -6.80 7.41 -5.12
C ILE A 111 -5.43 6.77 -4.92
N SER A 112 -4.41 7.40 -5.48
CA SER A 112 -3.08 6.82 -5.58
C SER A 112 -2.54 6.42 -4.21
N ILE A 113 -1.81 5.30 -4.17
CA ILE A 113 -0.95 4.99 -3.04
C ILE A 113 0.05 6.13 -2.85
N GLN A 114 0.18 6.61 -1.62
CA GLN A 114 1.20 7.55 -1.21
C GLN A 114 1.94 7.03 0.00
N HIS A 115 3.24 7.29 0.03
CA HIS A 115 4.13 6.92 1.12
C HIS A 115 4.64 8.19 1.81
N PHE A 116 4.32 8.32 3.09
CA PHE A 116 4.70 9.46 3.93
C PHE A 116 5.72 8.98 4.97
N GLU A 117 6.96 9.48 4.88
CA GLU A 117 8.03 9.12 5.84
C GLU A 117 8.01 9.94 7.13
N GLY A 118 7.16 10.97 7.20
CA GLY A 118 6.97 11.82 8.38
C GLY A 118 5.75 12.71 8.26
N THR A 119 5.55 13.55 9.28
CA THR A 119 4.39 14.43 9.44
C THR A 119 4.50 15.73 8.62
N ASN A 120 4.91 15.65 7.35
CA ASN A 120 4.88 16.82 6.48
C ASN A 120 3.41 17.22 6.24
N GLN A 121 2.96 18.20 7.01
CA GLN A 121 1.58 18.64 7.04
C GLN A 121 1.11 19.10 5.66
N ASP A 122 1.90 19.89 4.93
CA ASP A 122 1.53 20.40 3.62
C ASP A 122 1.31 19.27 2.60
N ALA A 123 2.19 18.25 2.62
CA ALA A 123 2.05 17.10 1.73
C ALA A 123 0.80 16.25 2.04
N ILE A 124 0.52 16.02 3.34
CA ILE A 124 -0.67 15.26 3.77
C ILE A 124 -1.95 16.04 3.44
N ILE A 125 -2.00 17.33 3.78
CA ILE A 125 -3.15 18.20 3.48
C ILE A 125 -3.38 18.30 1.98
N HIS A 126 -2.32 18.41 1.18
CA HIS A 126 -2.42 18.42 -0.28
C HIS A 126 -3.01 17.11 -0.80
N TYR A 127 -2.54 15.96 -0.31
CA TYR A 127 -3.10 14.65 -0.69
C TYR A 127 -4.59 14.53 -0.33
N LEU A 128 -4.97 14.90 0.90
CA LEU A 128 -6.36 14.84 1.36
C LEU A 128 -7.27 15.76 0.54
N ASN A 129 -6.80 16.96 0.22
CA ASN A 129 -7.56 17.91 -0.59
C ASN A 129 -7.63 17.46 -2.04
N GLU A 130 -6.49 17.36 -2.73
CA GLU A 130 -6.45 17.29 -4.19
C GLU A 130 -6.63 15.86 -4.73
N GLU A 131 -6.17 14.84 -4.00
CA GLU A 131 -6.30 13.46 -4.45
C GLU A 131 -7.55 12.75 -3.90
N TRP A 132 -7.93 13.03 -2.65
CA TRP A 132 -9.06 12.34 -1.99
C TRP A 132 -10.39 13.07 -2.12
N LEU A 133 -10.51 14.29 -1.56
CA LEU A 133 -11.81 14.94 -1.31
C LEU A 133 -12.28 15.90 -2.41
N ARG A 134 -11.37 16.59 -3.12
CA ARG A 134 -11.70 17.57 -4.17
C ARG A 134 -11.80 17.00 -5.57
N ARG A 135 -11.73 15.67 -5.72
CA ARG A 135 -12.12 15.05 -6.99
C ARG A 135 -13.61 15.30 -7.26
N SER A 136 -14.01 15.25 -8.53
CA SER A 136 -15.39 15.49 -9.00
C SER A 136 -16.45 14.51 -8.46
N TRP A 137 -16.10 13.70 -7.46
CA TRP A 137 -16.94 12.72 -6.80
C TRP A 137 -17.79 13.30 -5.67
N LEU A 138 -17.41 14.45 -5.11
CA LEU A 138 -18.03 15.04 -3.93
C LEU A 138 -18.28 16.53 -4.12
N SER A 139 -19.47 16.98 -3.70
CA SER A 139 -19.81 18.40 -3.58
C SER A 139 -19.86 18.75 -2.10
N ILE A 140 -18.76 19.22 -1.54
CA ILE A 140 -18.59 19.56 -0.12
C ILE A 140 -18.34 21.06 0.02
N SER A 141 -18.91 21.69 1.04
CA SER A 141 -18.65 23.10 1.34
C SER A 141 -17.20 23.28 1.85
N PRO A 142 -16.52 24.40 1.56
CA PRO A 142 -15.15 24.61 2.01
C PRO A 142 -14.96 24.39 3.52
N ARG A 143 -15.92 24.85 4.34
CA ARG A 143 -15.88 24.65 5.79
C ARG A 143 -15.92 23.18 6.18
N LEU A 144 -16.83 22.38 5.61
CA LEU A 144 -16.91 20.96 5.95
C LEU A 144 -15.66 20.21 5.45
N LEU A 145 -15.11 20.62 4.32
CA LEU A 145 -13.87 20.07 3.80
C LEU A 145 -12.72 20.29 4.79
N ASP A 146 -12.55 21.51 5.30
CA ASP A 146 -11.49 21.84 6.25
C ASP A 146 -11.62 21.04 7.57
N GLU A 147 -12.85 20.85 8.07
CA GLU A 147 -13.12 20.03 9.27
C GLU A 147 -12.76 18.55 9.05
N ILE A 148 -13.12 17.98 7.89
CA ILE A 148 -12.78 16.59 7.55
C ILE A 148 -11.26 16.44 7.41
N VAL A 149 -10.60 17.37 6.71
CA VAL A 149 -9.14 17.35 6.52
C VAL A 149 -8.43 17.47 7.86
N GLY A 150 -8.89 18.36 8.75
CA GLY A 150 -8.35 18.50 10.10
C GLY A 150 -8.46 17.21 10.91
N ALA A 151 -9.65 16.61 10.97
CA ALA A 151 -9.88 15.35 11.68
C ALA A 151 -9.02 14.20 11.13
N VAL A 152 -8.88 14.08 9.81
CA VAL A 152 -8.05 13.03 9.21
C VAL A 152 -6.56 13.30 9.40
N TRP A 153 -6.13 14.57 9.37
CA TRP A 153 -4.76 14.93 9.72
C TRP A 153 -4.41 14.52 11.15
N GLU A 154 -5.32 14.66 12.12
CA GLU A 154 -5.10 14.16 13.49
C GLU A 154 -4.90 12.64 13.52
N ILE A 155 -5.61 11.88 12.68
CA ILE A 155 -5.40 10.43 12.55
C ILE A 155 -3.99 10.14 12.00
N PHE A 156 -3.52 10.90 10.99
CA PHE A 156 -2.15 10.78 10.50
C PHE A 156 -1.13 11.06 11.61
N THR A 157 -1.29 12.16 12.35
CA THR A 157 -0.39 12.53 13.44
C THR A 157 -0.34 11.46 14.52
N ASN A 158 -1.51 11.00 15.00
CA ASN A 158 -1.59 9.90 15.96
C ASN A 158 -0.93 8.63 15.44
N ALA A 159 -1.12 8.30 14.15
CA ALA A 159 -0.47 7.16 13.55
C ALA A 159 1.06 7.35 13.54
N PHE A 160 1.61 8.51 13.15
CA PHE A 160 3.05 8.72 13.18
C PHE A 160 3.65 8.67 14.59
N GLU A 161 2.95 9.26 15.58
CA GLU A 161 3.42 9.31 16.96
C GLU A 161 3.34 7.95 17.67
N HIS A 162 2.33 7.13 17.35
CA HIS A 162 2.05 5.91 18.10
C HIS A 162 2.33 4.60 17.36
N SER A 163 2.47 4.60 16.04
CA SER A 163 2.55 3.33 15.29
C SER A 163 3.96 2.70 15.22
N GLU A 164 4.99 3.32 15.81
CA GLU A 164 6.39 2.90 15.73
C GLU A 164 6.79 2.42 14.31
N THR A 165 6.25 3.02 13.25
CA THR A 165 6.49 2.56 11.87
C THR A 165 7.86 3.04 11.40
N PRO A 166 8.90 2.18 11.33
CA PRO A 166 10.24 2.63 10.92
C PRO A 166 10.30 3.06 9.44
N HIS A 167 9.23 2.82 8.70
CA HIS A 167 9.11 3.07 7.27
C HIS A 167 7.97 4.03 6.95
N GLY A 168 7.43 4.74 7.93
CA GLY A 168 6.34 5.69 7.72
C GLY A 168 4.99 5.03 7.40
N ILE A 169 4.08 5.86 6.87
CA ILE A 169 2.68 5.52 6.63
C ILE A 169 2.40 5.45 5.13
N PHE A 170 1.59 4.47 4.74
CA PHE A 170 1.07 4.28 3.41
C PHE A 170 -0.41 4.63 3.40
N ALA A 171 -0.79 5.58 2.56
CA ALA A 171 -2.18 5.94 2.34
C ALA A 171 -2.63 5.45 0.96
N CYS A 172 -3.84 4.93 0.85
CA CYS A 172 -4.45 4.61 -0.44
C CYS A 172 -5.96 4.64 -0.29
N GLY A 173 -6.67 5.08 -1.32
CA GLY A 173 -8.12 5.22 -1.24
C GLY A 173 -8.83 4.79 -2.51
N GLN A 174 -10.15 4.70 -2.42
CA GLN A 174 -11.00 4.38 -3.57
C GLN A 174 -12.43 4.89 -3.38
N LYS A 175 -13.00 5.43 -4.46
CA LYS A 175 -14.45 5.64 -4.59
C LYS A 175 -15.10 4.32 -5.03
N TYR A 176 -16.16 3.92 -4.34
CA TYR A 176 -17.04 2.84 -4.76
C TYR A 176 -18.41 3.42 -5.13
N PRO A 177 -18.65 3.77 -6.41
CA PRO A 177 -19.91 4.41 -6.82
C PRO A 177 -21.14 3.57 -6.50
N SER A 178 -21.07 2.25 -6.68
CA SER A 178 -22.18 1.33 -6.39
C SER A 178 -22.51 1.22 -4.90
N LEU A 179 -21.54 1.46 -4.01
CA LEU A 179 -21.72 1.45 -2.56
C LEU A 179 -21.98 2.86 -2.01
N ASN A 180 -21.86 3.89 -2.85
CA ASN A 180 -21.81 5.29 -2.46
C ASN A 180 -20.74 5.63 -1.41
N GLU A 181 -19.65 4.88 -1.39
CA GLU A 181 -18.57 5.02 -0.40
C GLU A 181 -17.37 5.74 -1.01
N LEU A 182 -16.65 6.52 -0.20
CA LEU A 182 -15.32 7.05 -0.53
C LEU A 182 -14.39 6.69 0.63
N ASN A 183 -13.50 5.74 0.38
CA ASN A 183 -12.72 5.13 1.43
C ASN A 183 -11.27 5.60 1.34
N LEU A 184 -10.65 5.80 2.50
CA LEU A 184 -9.23 6.06 2.65
C LEU A 184 -8.68 5.08 3.69
N THR A 185 -7.60 4.39 3.35
CA THR A 185 -6.85 3.55 4.27
C THR A 185 -5.54 4.22 4.63
N LEU A 186 -5.19 4.17 5.91
CA LEU A 186 -3.87 4.48 6.43
C LEU A 186 -3.28 3.20 7.01
N GLY A 187 -2.14 2.77 6.48
CA GLY A 187 -1.45 1.55 6.89
C GLY A 187 0.02 1.83 7.18
N GLY A 188 0.50 1.41 8.35
CA GLY A 188 1.92 1.35 8.65
C GLY A 188 2.48 -0.05 8.40
N CYS A 189 3.78 -0.17 8.15
CA CYS A 189 4.45 -1.46 8.38
C CYS A 189 4.68 -1.58 9.89
N PRO A 190 3.92 -2.42 10.63
CA PRO A 190 4.09 -2.52 12.07
C PRO A 190 5.50 -3.00 12.40
N ARG A 191 6.13 -2.38 13.39
CA ARG A 191 7.19 -3.06 14.15
C ARG A 191 6.46 -4.11 14.97
N THR A 192 6.49 -5.37 14.57
CA THR A 192 5.88 -6.42 15.37
C THR A 192 6.79 -6.73 16.56
N THR A 193 6.84 -5.82 17.51
CA THR A 193 7.20 -6.16 18.88
C THR A 193 5.94 -6.78 19.47
N LEU A 194 5.67 -8.06 19.18
CA LEU A 194 4.82 -8.87 20.04
C LEU A 194 5.58 -9.11 21.35
N THR A 195 5.81 -8.04 22.13
CA THR A 195 5.88 -8.20 23.57
C THR A 195 4.45 -8.48 24.01
N GLN A 196 4.12 -9.76 24.11
CA GLN A 196 3.09 -10.16 25.07
C GLN A 196 3.49 -9.50 26.40
N LYS A 197 2.75 -8.47 26.80
CA LYS A 197 2.74 -8.06 28.20
C LYS A 197 2.14 -9.24 28.96
N SER A 198 3.04 -10.03 29.55
CA SER A 198 2.78 -10.98 30.63
C SER A 198 2.11 -10.30 31.81
#